data_AF-A0A3N8PXR8-F1
#
_entry.id   AF-A0A3N8PXR8-F1
#
_cell.length_a   1.000
_cell.length_b   1.000
_cell.length_c   1.000
_cell.angle_alpha   90.00
_cell.angle_beta   90.00
_cell.angle_gamma   90.00
#
_symmetry.space_group_name_H-M   'P 1'
#
loop_
_entity.id
_entity.type
_entity.pdbx_description
1 polymer ?
#
loop_
_entity_poly.entity_id
_entity_poly.type
_entity_poly.pdbx_seq_one_letter_code
_entity_poly.pdbx_strand_id
1 'polypeptide(L)'
;MLNRPYVITTQYFDDTGRKYGIYLSNAGLGPAIIKSMTVTVGGRRYTGLGPSIWPQFRTDLGISTTDCFRTGWPLQDSVMKAGEEVPLFTVSGAANLACHVQMLKLLADNSIVIEIKYASLYGDEFSAMEDMRLNDATAGQLTEQLRHYQ
;
A
#
# COMPACT_ATOMS: atom_id res chain seq x y z
N MET A 1 24.47 14.60 -11.49
CA MET A 1 23.14 14.22 -10.96
C MET A 1 23.32 12.96 -10.14
N LEU A 2 23.00 12.99 -8.84
CA LEU A 2 23.03 11.80 -8.00
C LEU A 2 21.74 11.00 -8.29
N ASN A 3 21.86 9.71 -8.60
CA ASN A 3 20.71 8.81 -8.73
C ASN A 3 20.07 8.58 -7.36
N ARG A 4 19.25 9.54 -6.92
CA ARG A 4 18.61 9.53 -5.60
C ARG A 4 17.33 8.70 -5.63
N PRO A 5 17.14 7.73 -4.71
CA PRO A 5 15.88 7.03 -4.56
C PRO A 5 14.80 7.94 -3.96
N TYR A 6 13.54 7.64 -4.26
CA TYR A 6 12.40 8.33 -3.67
C TYR A 6 11.26 7.33 -3.52
N VAL A 7 11.18 6.72 -2.34
CA VAL A 7 10.18 5.70 -2.04
C VAL A 7 8.95 6.37 -1.44
N ILE A 8 7.79 6.06 -2.01
CA ILE A 8 6.50 6.58 -1.56
C ILE A 8 5.48 5.46 -1.54
N THR A 9 4.40 5.67 -0.80
CA THR A 9 3.21 4.84 -0.95
C THR A 9 2.10 5.65 -1.60
N THR A 10 1.30 4.99 -2.40
CA THR A 10 0.22 5.64 -3.15
C THR A 10 -1.02 4.79 -3.08
N GLN A 11 -2.16 5.43 -2.83
CA GLN A 11 -3.47 4.83 -2.83
C GLN A 11 -4.13 5.08 -4.18
N TYR A 12 -4.58 4.00 -4.84
CA TYR A 12 -5.30 4.06 -6.11
C TYR A 12 -6.70 3.49 -5.97
N PHE A 13 -7.65 4.12 -6.68
CA PHE A 13 -8.98 3.58 -6.98
C PHE A 13 -9.29 3.85 -8.45
N ASP A 14 -8.51 3.25 -9.32
CA ASP A 14 -8.60 3.47 -10.76
C ASP A 14 -9.14 2.22 -11.46
N ASP A 15 -10.36 2.34 -12.02
CA ASP A 15 -11.02 1.30 -12.83
C ASP A 15 -10.25 1.02 -14.11
N THR A 16 -9.68 2.06 -14.71
CA THR A 16 -9.07 1.98 -16.05
C THR A 16 -7.73 1.24 -15.98
N GLY A 17 -6.93 1.54 -14.96
CA GLY A 17 -5.69 0.84 -14.66
C GLY A 17 -5.87 -0.47 -13.86
N ARG A 18 -7.09 -0.78 -13.40
CA ARG A 18 -7.40 -1.87 -12.47
C ARG A 18 -6.52 -1.85 -11.21
N LYS A 19 -6.27 -0.65 -10.69
CA LYS A 19 -5.45 -0.44 -9.49
C LYS A 19 -6.33 -0.01 -8.33
N TYR A 20 -6.41 -0.90 -7.33
CA TYR A 20 -7.28 -0.72 -6.17
C TYR A 20 -6.54 -1.05 -4.90
N GLY A 21 -6.30 -0.05 -4.07
CA GLY A 21 -5.61 -0.17 -2.80
C GLY A 21 -4.27 0.53 -2.81
N ILE A 22 -3.36 0.03 -1.98
CA ILE A 22 -2.11 0.71 -1.62
C ILE A 22 -0.94 0.03 -2.32
N TYR A 23 -0.12 0.85 -2.95
CA TYR A 23 1.08 0.46 -3.66
C TYR A 23 2.29 1.14 -3.06
N LEU A 24 3.42 0.46 -3.16
CA LEU A 24 4.73 0.98 -2.80
C LEU A 24 5.50 1.22 -4.10
N SER A 25 6.06 2.42 -4.28
CA SER A 25 6.82 2.75 -5.48
C SER A 25 8.14 3.45 -5.15
N ASN A 26 9.12 3.30 -6.04
CA ASN A 26 10.32 4.13 -6.05
C ASN A 26 10.25 5.08 -7.24
N ALA A 27 9.69 6.27 -7.03
CA ALA A 27 9.60 7.33 -8.02
C ALA A 27 10.92 8.11 -8.20
N GLY A 28 12.01 7.65 -7.57
CA GLY A 28 13.34 8.23 -7.72
C GLY A 28 14.10 7.73 -8.95
N LEU A 29 15.34 8.21 -9.08
CA LEU A 29 16.24 7.88 -10.19
C LEU A 29 17.27 6.80 -9.83
N GLY A 30 17.40 6.46 -8.54
CA GLY A 30 18.29 5.40 -8.06
C GLY A 30 17.53 4.29 -7.33
N PRO A 31 18.16 3.11 -7.12
CA PRO A 31 17.54 2.05 -6.37
C PRO A 31 17.46 2.39 -4.89
N ALA A 32 16.43 1.86 -4.23
CA ALA A 32 16.18 2.04 -2.81
C ALA A 32 16.32 0.69 -2.10
N ILE A 33 17.17 0.62 -1.07
CA ILE A 33 17.28 -0.54 -0.18
C ILE A 33 16.31 -0.32 0.97
N ILE A 34 15.28 -1.14 1.10
CA ILE A 34 14.29 -1.00 2.19
C ILE A 34 14.92 -1.49 3.49
N LYS A 35 14.93 -0.62 4.51
CA LYS A 35 15.54 -0.87 5.83
C LYS A 35 14.53 -1.22 6.90
N SER A 36 13.35 -0.62 6.85
CA SER A 36 12.23 -1.00 7.70
C SER A 36 10.92 -0.50 7.12
N MET A 37 9.84 -1.22 7.40
CA MET A 37 8.48 -0.73 7.17
C MET A 37 7.65 -0.90 8.42
N THR A 38 6.83 0.10 8.70
CA THR A 38 5.81 0.04 9.73
C THR A 38 4.47 0.47 9.17
N VAL A 39 3.45 -0.35 9.39
CA VAL A 39 2.05 -0.04 9.06
C VAL A 39 1.28 0.12 10.36
N THR A 40 0.57 1.22 10.52
CA THR A 40 -0.28 1.50 11.68
C THR A 40 -1.74 1.64 11.23
N VAL A 41 -2.64 0.85 11.80
CA VAL A 41 -4.08 0.87 11.46
C VAL A 41 -4.91 0.77 12.72
N GLY A 42 -5.84 1.71 12.93
CA GLY A 42 -6.72 1.71 14.10
C GLY A 42 -5.95 1.68 15.43
N GLY A 43 -4.76 2.29 15.49
CA GLY A 43 -3.87 2.29 16.66
C GLY A 43 -2.99 1.04 16.84
N ARG A 44 -3.15 0.02 15.99
CA ARG A 44 -2.30 -1.19 15.99
C ARG A 44 -1.10 -0.98 15.07
N ARG A 45 0.09 -1.35 15.53
CA ARG A 45 1.36 -1.13 14.82
C ARG A 45 1.99 -2.47 14.41
N TYR A 46 2.26 -2.63 13.12
CA TYR A 46 2.90 -3.80 12.51
C TYR A 46 4.23 -3.39 11.91
N THR A 47 5.33 -3.97 12.40
CA THR A 47 6.69 -3.56 12.01
C THR A 47 7.53 -4.75 11.59
N GLY A 48 8.44 -4.52 10.63
CA GLY A 48 9.46 -5.48 10.25
C GLY A 48 9.63 -5.59 8.74
N LEU A 49 10.41 -6.59 8.34
CA LEU A 49 10.62 -7.04 6.97
C LEU A 49 10.62 -8.58 6.98
N GLY A 50 10.49 -9.22 5.82
CA GLY A 50 10.51 -10.69 5.73
C GLY A 50 9.11 -11.30 5.86
N PRO A 51 8.79 -12.05 6.94
CA PRO A 51 7.45 -12.61 7.11
C PRO A 51 6.37 -11.53 7.00
N SER A 52 5.36 -11.80 6.19
CA SER A 52 4.29 -10.84 5.92
C SER A 52 3.46 -10.57 7.18
N ILE A 53 3.18 -9.29 7.44
CA ILE A 53 2.28 -8.87 8.52
C ILE A 53 0.80 -9.11 8.21
N TRP A 54 0.46 -9.33 6.93
CA TRP A 54 -0.92 -9.31 6.45
C TRP A 54 -1.83 -10.39 7.05
N PRO A 55 -1.35 -11.61 7.36
CA PRO A 55 -2.15 -12.58 8.10
C PRO A 55 -2.59 -12.06 9.48
N GLN A 56 -1.66 -11.48 10.25
CA GLN A 56 -1.97 -10.94 11.58
C GLN A 56 -2.91 -9.72 11.48
N PHE A 57 -2.60 -8.82 10.54
CA PHE A 57 -3.44 -7.66 10.22
C PHE A 57 -4.90 -8.05 9.93
N ARG A 58 -5.11 -9.07 9.08
CA ARG A 58 -6.46 -9.55 8.74
C ARG A 58 -7.21 -10.11 9.95
N THR A 59 -6.53 -10.91 10.77
CA THR A 59 -7.10 -11.45 12.01
C THR A 59 -7.52 -10.34 12.96
N ASP A 60 -6.65 -9.36 13.17
CA ASP A 60 -6.89 -8.24 14.10
C ASP A 60 -8.06 -7.35 13.69
N LEU A 61 -8.32 -7.23 12.38
CA LEU A 61 -9.39 -6.41 11.82
C LEU A 61 -10.64 -7.22 11.42
N GLY A 62 -10.66 -8.53 11.67
CA GLY A 62 -11.80 -9.39 11.33
C GLY A 62 -12.09 -9.50 9.83
N ILE A 63 -11.06 -9.35 8.98
CA ILE A 63 -11.19 -9.46 7.52
C ILE A 63 -11.19 -10.96 7.15
N SER A 64 -12.37 -11.52 6.90
CA SER A 64 -12.59 -12.97 6.78
C SER A 64 -12.37 -13.57 5.38
N THR A 65 -12.40 -12.77 4.32
CA THR A 65 -12.29 -13.27 2.93
C THR A 65 -10.85 -13.28 2.45
N THR A 66 -10.24 -14.46 2.40
CA THR A 66 -8.83 -14.67 2.04
C THR A 66 -8.48 -14.22 0.63
N ASP A 67 -9.44 -14.23 -0.29
CA ASP A 67 -9.18 -14.13 -1.73
C ASP A 67 -9.44 -12.72 -2.29
N CYS A 68 -9.96 -11.81 -1.46
CA CYS A 68 -10.24 -10.43 -1.87
C CYS A 68 -9.00 -9.58 -2.06
N PHE A 69 -7.87 -9.93 -1.43
CA PHE A 69 -6.71 -9.07 -1.38
C PHE A 69 -5.45 -9.76 -1.89
N ARG A 70 -4.75 -9.09 -2.81
CA ARG A 70 -3.35 -9.38 -3.14
C ARG A 70 -2.47 -8.49 -2.27
N THR A 71 -1.52 -9.10 -1.58
CA THR A 71 -0.66 -8.40 -0.64
C THR A 71 0.82 -8.61 -0.95
N GLY A 72 1.64 -7.63 -0.59
CA GLY A 72 3.10 -7.67 -0.71
C GLY A 72 3.73 -7.16 0.58
N TRP A 73 4.84 -7.75 0.99
CA TRP A 73 5.61 -7.28 2.13
C TRP A 73 7.09 -7.31 1.77
N PRO A 74 7.85 -6.21 1.95
CA PRO A 74 9.26 -6.18 1.62
C PRO A 74 10.03 -7.26 2.39
N LEU A 75 10.84 -8.01 1.66
CA LEU A 75 11.80 -8.93 2.26
C LEU A 75 12.92 -8.13 2.92
N GLN A 76 13.64 -8.77 3.85
CA GLN A 76 14.85 -8.19 4.40
C GLN A 76 15.84 -7.87 3.27
N ASP A 77 16.45 -6.69 3.33
CA ASP A 77 17.40 -6.19 2.33
C ASP A 77 16.85 -6.13 0.89
N SER A 78 15.52 -6.09 0.74
CA SER A 78 14.88 -5.93 -0.56
C SER A 78 15.24 -4.59 -1.20
N VAL A 79 15.46 -4.64 -2.51
CA VAL A 79 15.82 -3.47 -3.32
C VAL A 79 14.66 -3.16 -4.26
N MET A 80 14.22 -1.91 -4.25
CA MET A 80 13.30 -1.38 -5.25
C MET A 80 14.07 -0.63 -6.33
N LYS A 81 13.89 -1.04 -7.58
CA LYS A 81 14.48 -0.36 -8.74
C LYS A 81 13.83 1.01 -8.96
N ALA A 82 14.53 1.91 -9.64
CA ALA A 82 13.94 3.17 -10.07
C ALA A 82 12.73 2.91 -10.98
N GLY A 83 11.62 3.58 -10.71
CA GLY A 83 10.34 3.41 -11.40
C GLY A 83 9.57 2.13 -11.04
N GLU A 84 10.09 1.28 -10.14
CA GLU A 84 9.37 0.08 -9.72
C GLU A 84 8.19 0.44 -8.83
N GLU A 85 7.06 -0.23 -9.07
CA GLU A 85 5.85 -0.14 -8.26
C GLU A 85 5.35 -1.55 -7.97
N VAL A 86 5.06 -1.84 -6.70
CA VAL A 86 4.60 -3.16 -6.24
C VAL A 86 3.33 -3.03 -5.39
N PRO A 87 2.40 -3.99 -5.50
CA PRO A 87 1.21 -4.00 -4.68
C PRO A 87 1.58 -4.29 -3.23
N LEU A 88 1.17 -3.41 -2.31
CA LEU A 88 1.40 -3.59 -0.89
C LEU A 88 0.18 -4.23 -0.22
N PHE A 89 -0.99 -3.62 -0.41
CA PHE A 89 -2.28 -4.16 0.02
C PHE A 89 -3.34 -3.73 -0.98
N THR A 90 -3.73 -4.63 -1.88
CA THR A 90 -4.54 -4.32 -3.06
C THR A 90 -5.70 -5.28 -3.19
N VAL A 91 -6.79 -4.85 -3.82
CA VAL A 91 -7.88 -5.75 -4.21
C VAL A 91 -7.35 -6.70 -5.30
N SER A 92 -7.66 -8.00 -5.18
CA SER A 92 -7.19 -9.00 -6.13
C SER A 92 -7.88 -8.83 -7.50
N GLY A 93 -7.21 -9.20 -8.60
CA GLY A 93 -7.77 -9.05 -9.95
C GLY A 93 -9.00 -9.92 -10.26
N ALA A 94 -9.30 -10.91 -9.40
CA ALA A 94 -10.48 -11.77 -9.49
C ALA A 94 -11.61 -11.32 -8.53
N ALA A 95 -11.43 -10.19 -7.86
CA ALA A 95 -12.32 -9.70 -6.83
C ALA A 95 -13.64 -9.17 -7.39
N ASN A 96 -14.73 -9.47 -6.70
CA ASN A 96 -16.06 -8.96 -7.00
C ASN A 96 -16.31 -7.61 -6.28
N LEU A 97 -17.51 -7.05 -6.47
CA LEU A 97 -17.91 -5.79 -5.83
C LEU A 97 -17.78 -5.83 -4.29
N ALA A 98 -18.04 -6.99 -3.66
CA ALA A 98 -17.95 -7.12 -2.20
C ALA A 98 -16.52 -6.88 -1.68
N CYS A 99 -15.49 -7.32 -2.41
CA CYS A 99 -14.10 -7.06 -2.03
C CYS A 99 -13.72 -5.58 -2.14
N HIS A 100 -14.24 -4.87 -3.14
CA HIS A 100 -14.06 -3.43 -3.27
C HIS A 100 -14.71 -2.71 -2.09
N VAL A 101 -15.96 -3.06 -1.74
CA VAL A 101 -16.66 -2.53 -0.56
C VAL A 101 -15.88 -2.78 0.74
N GLN A 102 -15.24 -3.94 0.90
CA GLN A 102 -14.40 -4.20 2.07
C GLN A 102 -13.16 -3.29 2.14
N MET A 103 -12.46 -3.06 1.01
CA MET A 103 -11.34 -2.12 0.96
C MET A 103 -11.78 -0.72 1.38
N LEU A 104 -12.95 -0.30 0.91
CA LEU A 104 -13.53 1.00 1.26
C LEU A 104 -13.88 1.11 2.71
N LYS A 105 -14.55 0.10 3.26
CA LYS A 105 -14.87 0.05 4.67
C LYS A 105 -13.60 0.15 5.52
N LEU A 106 -12.56 -0.59 5.15
CA LEU A 106 -11.26 -0.54 5.85
C LEU A 106 -10.70 0.89 5.90
N LEU A 107 -10.71 1.61 4.77
CA LEU A 107 -10.16 2.97 4.63
C LEU A 107 -11.10 4.08 5.13
N ALA A 108 -12.39 3.77 5.33
CA ALA A 108 -13.37 4.67 5.93
C ALA A 108 -13.27 4.63 7.46
N ASP A 109 -13.19 3.42 7.99
CA ASP A 109 -13.18 3.18 9.43
C ASP A 109 -11.79 3.43 10.04
N ASN A 110 -10.74 3.47 9.22
CA ASN A 110 -9.36 3.60 9.69
C ASN A 110 -8.54 4.56 8.82
N SER A 111 -7.62 5.28 9.48
CA SER A 111 -6.42 5.81 8.84
C SER A 111 -5.34 4.72 8.85
N ILE A 112 -4.75 4.45 7.68
CA ILE A 112 -3.64 3.52 7.51
C ILE A 112 -2.37 4.36 7.29
N VAL A 113 -1.55 4.45 8.32
CA VAL A 113 -0.28 5.18 8.26
C VAL A 113 0.85 4.22 7.93
N ILE A 114 1.62 4.54 6.90
CA ILE A 114 2.76 3.71 6.46
C ILE A 114 4.04 4.52 6.56
N GLU A 115 4.94 4.06 7.40
CA GLU A 115 6.28 4.60 7.59
C GLU A 115 7.30 3.66 6.94
N ILE A 116 8.20 4.21 6.14
CA ILE A 116 9.23 3.46 5.44
C ILE A 116 10.57 4.13 5.67
N LYS A 117 11.58 3.35 6.05
CA LYS A 117 12.98 3.77 6.04
C LYS A 117 13.70 3.03 4.93
N TYR A 118 14.49 3.76 4.15
CA TYR A 118 15.20 3.22 3.01
C TYR A 118 16.52 3.95 2.81
N ALA A 119 17.46 3.32 2.11
CA ALA A 119 18.76 3.89 1.81
C ALA A 119 19.05 3.88 0.30
N SER A 120 19.88 4.82 -0.16
CA SER A 120 20.52 4.71 -1.48
C SER A 120 21.58 3.61 -1.49
N LEU A 121 22.06 3.23 -2.68
CA LEU A 121 23.22 2.34 -2.81
C LEU A 121 24.50 2.91 -2.16
N TYR A 122 24.55 4.23 -1.95
CA TYR A 122 25.70 4.93 -1.37
C TYR A 122 25.60 5.04 0.16
N GLY A 123 24.51 4.55 0.75
CA GLY A 123 24.30 4.55 2.19
C GLY A 123 23.54 5.76 2.75
N ASP A 124 23.14 6.71 1.90
CA ASP A 124 22.30 7.84 2.35
C ASP A 124 20.93 7.31 2.78
N GLU A 125 20.50 7.65 4.00
CA GLU A 125 19.23 7.20 4.56
C GLU A 125 18.12 8.23 4.37
N PHE A 126 16.91 7.72 4.14
CA PHE A 126 15.70 8.48 3.93
C PHE A 126 14.53 7.82 4.64
N SER A 127 13.48 8.62 4.86
CA SER A 127 12.21 8.12 5.36
C SER A 127 11.05 8.76 4.63
N ALA A 128 9.99 7.98 4.43
CA ALA A 128 8.70 8.45 3.94
C ALA A 128 7.61 8.02 4.93
N MET A 129 6.60 8.87 5.08
CA MET A 129 5.44 8.61 5.91
C MET A 129 4.21 9.12 5.18
N GLU A 130 3.27 8.23 4.91
CA GLU A 130 2.02 8.58 4.23
C GLU A 130 0.83 8.08 5.04
N ASP A 131 -0.27 8.82 4.97
CA ASP A 131 -1.53 8.52 5.67
C ASP A 131 -2.61 8.25 4.63
N MET A 132 -2.93 6.96 4.48
CA MET A 132 -3.96 6.47 3.57
C MET A 132 -5.29 6.47 4.28
N ARG A 133 -6.22 7.30 3.79
CA ARG A 133 -7.57 7.45 4.31
C ARG A 133 -8.52 7.78 3.18
N LEU A 134 -9.80 7.46 3.34
CA LEU A 134 -10.81 8.03 2.44
C LEU A 134 -10.89 9.54 2.65
N ASN A 135 -10.75 10.30 1.56
CA ASN A 135 -10.95 11.74 1.51
C ASN A 135 -11.99 12.07 0.42
N ASP A 136 -12.40 13.33 0.33
CA ASP A 136 -13.47 13.77 -0.59
C ASP A 136 -13.15 13.49 -2.06
N ALA A 137 -11.88 13.59 -2.47
CA ALA A 137 -11.46 13.26 -3.83
C ALA A 137 -11.59 11.75 -4.10
N THR A 138 -11.22 10.92 -3.12
CA THR A 138 -11.42 9.47 -3.20
C THR A 138 -12.89 9.10 -3.24
N ALA A 139 -13.73 9.74 -2.43
CA ALA A 139 -15.18 9.53 -2.41
C ALA A 139 -15.83 9.93 -3.75
N GLY A 140 -15.34 11.00 -4.38
CA GLY A 140 -15.75 11.42 -5.72
C GLY A 140 -15.45 10.36 -6.77
N GLN A 141 -14.21 9.86 -6.80
CA GLN A 141 -13.80 8.78 -7.71
C GLN A 141 -14.70 7.55 -7.53
N LEU A 142 -14.91 7.11 -6.28
CA LEU A 142 -15.71 5.93 -5.94
C LEU A 142 -17.18 6.03 -6.34
N THR A 143 -17.75 7.22 -6.26
CA THR A 143 -19.14 7.47 -6.66
C THR A 143 -19.34 7.27 -8.17
N GLU A 144 -18.31 7.54 -8.98
CA GLU A 144 -18.34 7.27 -10.41
C GLU A 144 -18.23 5.76 -10.70
N GLN A 145 -17.38 5.03 -9.95
CA GLN A 145 -17.17 3.59 -10.14
C GLN A 145 -18.42 2.77 -9.80
N LEU A 146 -19.10 3.10 -8.70
CA LEU A 146 -20.30 2.38 -8.27
C LEU A 146 -21.46 2.53 -9.27
N ARG A 147 -21.50 3.60 -10.09
CA ARG A 147 -22.47 3.73 -11.18
C ARG A 147 -22.24 2.75 -12.32
N HIS A 148 -21.01 2.25 -12.52
CA HIS A 148 -20.72 1.28 -13.58
C HIS A 148 -21.14 -0.16 -13.24
N TYR A 149 -21.54 -0.41 -11.99
CA TYR A 149 -22.08 -1.70 -11.53
C TYR A 149 -23.62 -1.73 -11.45
N GLN A 150 -24.31 -0.63 -11.81
CA GLN A 150 -25.78 -0.52 -11.90
C GLN A 150 -26.24 -0.66 -13.35
#